data_AF-C1PHX3-F1
#
_entry.id   AF-C1PHX3-F1
#
_cell.length_a   1.000
_cell.length_b   1.000
_cell.length_c   1.000
_cell.angle_alpha   90.00
_cell.angle_beta   90.00
_cell.angle_gamma   90.00
#
_symmetry.space_group_name_H-M   'P 1'
#
loop_
_entity.id
_entity.type
_entity.pdbx_description
1 polymer ?
#
loop_
_entity_poly.entity_id
_entity_poly.type
_entity_poly.pdbx_seq_one_letter_code
_entity_poly.pdbx_strand_id
1 'polypeptide(L)'
;MARFIPLLAILFMAFCSGVAQALPTTDEREQNEVGPPETGTISDMTSEWDLALHRSRSTDCRLAGYIKRIAMPWCHTATVLINACRGHCESQTSLSSYATVQASGGQQVYTTRGSCCTIATTHQVSFNVVCWNGVRTYTIESAASCACGVCDYNP
;
A
#
# COMPACT_ATOMS: atom_id res chain seq x y z
N MET A 1 -40.61 53.49 -10.23
CA MET A 1 -39.28 53.15 -10.77
C MET A 1 -38.48 54.43 -10.90
N ALA A 2 -37.75 54.82 -9.86
CA ALA A 2 -36.99 56.06 -9.80
C ALA A 2 -35.51 55.73 -9.69
N ARG A 3 -34.72 56.23 -10.65
CA ARG A 3 -33.27 56.17 -10.64
C ARG A 3 -32.74 57.33 -9.81
N PHE A 4 -32.00 57.02 -8.75
CA PHE A 4 -31.19 57.96 -8.00
C PHE A 4 -29.81 57.33 -7.81
N ILE A 5 -28.81 57.85 -8.52
CA ILE A 5 -27.39 57.65 -8.20
C ILE A 5 -26.71 59.00 -8.40
N PRO A 6 -26.39 59.73 -7.32
CA PRO A 6 -25.45 60.83 -7.40
C PRO A 6 -24.03 60.34 -7.08
N LEU A 7 -23.09 60.92 -7.82
CA LEU A 7 -21.66 60.87 -7.62
C LEU A 7 -21.26 61.25 -6.18
N LEU A 8 -20.50 60.38 -5.53
CA LEU A 8 -19.54 60.81 -4.52
C LEU A 8 -18.28 59.97 -4.70
N ALA A 9 -17.27 60.67 -5.18
CA ALA A 9 -15.97 60.18 -5.52
C ALA A 9 -15.10 60.07 -4.25
N ILE A 10 -14.18 59.08 -4.29
CA ILE A 10 -12.86 59.10 -3.66
C ILE A 10 -12.84 59.03 -2.12
N LEU A 11 -12.51 57.84 -1.60
CA LEU A 11 -11.47 57.69 -0.58
C LEU A 11 -11.11 56.21 -0.36
N PHE A 12 -9.80 55.96 -0.22
CA PHE A 12 -9.12 54.71 0.17
C PHE A 12 -8.82 53.67 -0.92
N MET A 13 -7.86 54.03 -1.78
CA MET A 13 -6.75 53.13 -2.10
C MET A 13 -5.90 52.94 -0.82
N ALA A 14 -5.94 51.75 -0.23
CA ALA A 14 -5.00 51.33 0.80
C ALA A 14 -4.63 49.85 0.61
N PHE A 15 -3.45 49.66 0.03
CA PHE A 15 -2.50 48.56 0.23
C PHE A 15 -2.98 47.30 0.96
N CYS A 16 -3.08 46.19 0.22
CA CYS A 16 -2.78 44.86 0.74
C CYS A 16 -1.78 44.17 -0.20
N SER A 17 -0.51 44.53 -0.06
CA SER A 17 0.60 43.70 -0.50
C SER A 17 0.70 42.54 0.48
N GLY A 18 0.07 41.42 0.17
CA GLY A 18 0.10 40.19 0.96
C GLY A 18 0.69 39.05 0.13
N VAL A 19 1.91 38.67 0.47
CA VAL A 19 2.74 37.62 -0.14
C VAL A 19 1.98 36.28 -0.14
N ALA A 20 1.73 35.71 -1.32
CA ALA A 20 1.28 34.33 -1.44
C ALA A 20 2.48 33.41 -1.15
N GLN A 21 2.49 32.86 0.06
CA GLN A 21 3.47 31.86 0.49
C GLN A 21 3.13 30.51 -0.12
N ALA A 22 4.14 29.88 -0.73
CA ALA A 22 4.12 28.51 -1.21
C ALA A 22 3.95 27.53 -0.04
N LEU A 23 3.07 26.54 -0.20
CA LEU A 23 2.88 25.43 0.73
C LEU A 23 3.95 24.35 0.47
N PRO A 24 4.78 23.97 1.46
CA PRO A 24 5.60 22.78 1.37
C PRO A 24 4.76 21.53 1.70
N THR A 25 4.84 20.55 0.81
CA THR A 25 4.37 19.17 1.02
C THR A 25 5.45 18.39 1.75
N THR A 26 5.25 18.02 3.01
CA THR A 26 5.97 16.90 3.63
C THR A 26 5.12 16.25 4.72
N ASP A 27 4.92 14.95 4.53
CA ASP A 27 4.24 13.97 5.35
C ASP A 27 5.00 13.77 6.69
N GLU A 28 4.38 14.13 7.81
CA GLU A 28 4.90 13.94 9.17
C GLU A 28 4.64 12.50 9.68
N ARG A 29 5.27 11.51 9.05
CA ARG A 29 5.28 10.14 9.59
C ARG A 29 6.64 9.46 9.49
N GLU A 30 7.66 10.10 10.04
CA GLU A 30 8.90 9.42 10.34
C GLU A 30 9.61 10.11 11.50
N GLN A 31 9.46 9.55 12.71
CA GLN A 31 10.39 9.72 13.83
C GLN A 31 9.92 8.87 15.02
N ASN A 32 10.26 7.58 14.97
CA ASN A 32 10.53 6.83 16.19
C ASN A 32 11.22 5.51 15.85
N GLU A 33 12.53 5.52 15.59
CA GLU A 33 13.41 4.39 15.91
C GLU A 33 14.78 4.90 16.36
N VAL A 34 15.21 4.41 17.52
CA VAL A 34 16.52 4.68 18.13
C VAL A 34 17.54 3.78 17.45
N GLY A 35 18.44 4.37 16.66
CA GLY A 35 19.57 3.65 16.05
C GLY A 35 20.70 3.40 17.06
N PRO A 36 21.40 2.24 17.01
CA PRO A 36 22.60 1.99 17.81
C PRO A 36 23.82 2.76 17.29
N PRO A 37 24.86 2.96 18.13
CA PRO A 37 25.98 3.85 17.81
C PRO A 37 26.92 3.25 16.75
N GLU A 38 27.22 4.03 15.72
CA GLU A 38 28.17 3.68 14.66
C GLU A 38 29.61 3.88 15.13
N THR A 39 30.42 2.84 15.07
CA THR A 39 31.89 2.92 15.17
C THR A 39 32.47 2.33 13.90
N GLY A 40 33.11 3.17 13.08
CA GLY A 40 33.57 2.81 11.74
C GLY A 40 34.90 2.06 11.69
N THR A 41 35.16 1.42 10.55
CA THR A 41 36.50 1.31 9.92
C THR A 41 36.35 0.87 8.46
N ILE A 42 37.14 1.50 7.58
CA ILE A 42 37.11 1.38 6.12
C ILE A 42 38.13 0.32 5.69
N SER A 43 37.68 -0.89 5.33
CA SER A 43 38.49 -1.85 4.55
C SER A 43 37.66 -3.03 4.02
N ASP A 44 36.63 -2.81 3.19
CA ASP A 44 36.10 -3.90 2.33
C ASP A 44 35.14 -3.38 1.24
N MET A 45 35.68 -2.83 0.14
CA MET A 45 34.89 -2.30 -0.98
C MET A 45 34.17 -3.37 -1.83
N THR A 46 34.30 -4.66 -1.50
CA THR A 46 33.49 -5.75 -2.07
C THR A 46 32.31 -6.16 -1.20
N SER A 47 32.30 -5.75 0.08
CA SER A 47 31.24 -6.10 1.00
C SER A 47 29.97 -5.25 0.85
N GLU A 48 30.06 -4.04 0.30
CA GLU A 48 28.93 -3.09 0.25
C GLU A 48 27.84 -3.51 -0.77
N TRP A 49 28.24 -4.03 -1.93
CA TRP A 49 27.30 -4.56 -2.92
C TRP A 49 26.71 -5.92 -2.50
N ASP A 50 27.50 -6.77 -1.83
CA ASP A 50 27.03 -8.07 -1.31
C ASP A 50 26.13 -7.90 -0.05
N LEU A 51 26.40 -6.90 0.81
CA LEU A 51 25.51 -6.56 1.93
C LEU A 51 24.23 -5.86 1.46
N ALA A 52 24.25 -5.04 0.41
CA ALA A 52 23.03 -4.49 -0.19
C ALA A 52 22.14 -5.59 -0.80
N LEU A 53 22.76 -6.60 -1.42
CA LEU A 53 22.04 -7.78 -1.94
C LEU A 53 21.45 -8.66 -0.82
N HIS A 54 22.13 -8.78 0.32
CA HIS A 54 21.69 -9.62 1.43
C HIS A 54 20.75 -8.92 2.44
N ARG A 55 20.83 -7.59 2.60
CA ARG A 55 19.90 -6.83 3.45
C ARG A 55 18.50 -6.74 2.85
N SER A 56 18.37 -6.94 1.55
CA SER A 56 17.10 -7.04 0.80
C SER A 56 16.62 -8.48 0.58
N ARG A 57 17.12 -9.47 1.34
CA ARG A 57 16.74 -10.89 1.20
C ARG A 57 15.80 -11.37 2.30
N SER A 58 15.02 -10.49 2.93
CA SER A 58 13.82 -10.94 3.64
C SER A 58 12.68 -11.03 2.62
N THR A 59 12.53 -12.17 1.96
CA THR A 59 11.26 -12.55 1.32
C THR A 59 10.24 -12.84 2.43
N ASP A 60 9.85 -11.80 3.16
CA ASP A 60 8.97 -11.91 4.32
C ASP A 60 7.52 -11.80 3.85
N CYS A 61 7.04 -12.82 3.14
CA CYS A 61 5.61 -13.01 2.90
C CYS A 61 4.99 -13.71 4.10
N ARG A 62 4.22 -12.97 4.90
CA ARG A 62 3.72 -13.44 6.18
C ARG A 62 2.26 -13.07 6.42
N LEU A 63 1.70 -13.75 7.40
CA LEU A 63 0.37 -13.48 7.92
C LEU A 63 0.35 -12.12 8.64
N ALA A 64 -0.70 -11.35 8.38
CA ALA A 64 -0.95 -10.07 9.04
C ALA A 64 -2.42 -10.00 9.49
N GLY A 65 -2.65 -9.63 10.75
CA GLY A 65 -3.98 -9.44 11.30
C GLY A 65 -4.58 -8.08 10.93
N TYR A 66 -5.86 -8.05 10.59
CA TYR A 66 -6.63 -6.86 10.24
C TYR A 66 -7.97 -6.86 10.97
N ILE A 67 -8.42 -5.65 11.33
CA ILE A 67 -9.75 -5.42 11.90
C ILE A 67 -10.70 -5.05 10.77
N LYS A 68 -11.70 -5.90 10.51
CA LYS A 68 -12.75 -5.65 9.51
C LYS A 68 -14.04 -5.24 10.21
N ARG A 69 -14.60 -4.09 9.82
CA ARG A 69 -15.94 -3.67 10.23
C ARG A 69 -16.96 -4.16 9.21
N ILE A 70 -17.96 -4.87 9.67
CA ILE A 70 -19.00 -5.49 8.85
C ILE A 70 -20.32 -4.79 9.18
N ALA A 71 -20.84 -4.06 8.20
CA ALA A 71 -22.14 -3.40 8.28
C ALA A 71 -23.14 -4.17 7.41
N MET A 72 -24.25 -4.59 8.02
CA MET A 72 -25.37 -5.22 7.32
C MET A 72 -26.66 -4.42 7.59
N PRO A 73 -27.57 -4.33 6.60
CA PRO A 73 -28.86 -3.67 6.81
C PRO A 73 -29.60 -4.28 8.00
N TRP A 74 -30.18 -3.41 8.85
CA TRP A 74 -30.98 -3.81 10.02
C TRP A 74 -30.21 -4.58 11.11
N CYS A 75 -28.88 -4.47 11.10
CA CYS A 75 -28.00 -5.07 12.09
C CYS A 75 -27.00 -4.07 12.66
N HIS A 76 -26.56 -4.28 13.90
CA HIS A 76 -25.45 -3.54 14.47
C HIS A 76 -24.15 -3.89 13.73
N THR A 77 -23.24 -2.91 13.62
CA THR A 77 -21.93 -3.13 13.00
C THR A 77 -21.12 -4.10 13.85
N ALA A 78 -20.65 -5.19 13.24
CA ALA A 78 -19.75 -6.14 13.87
C ALA A 78 -18.30 -5.80 13.55
N THR A 79 -17.40 -6.09 14.48
CA THR A 79 -15.96 -5.98 14.27
C THR A 79 -15.36 -7.38 14.34
N VAL A 80 -14.67 -7.78 13.28
CA VAL A 80 -14.09 -9.13 13.14
C VAL A 80 -12.60 -9.01 12.89
N LEU A 81 -11.83 -9.81 13.61
CA LEU A 81 -10.40 -9.97 13.39
C LEU A 81 -10.21 -11.04 12.31
N ILE A 82 -9.55 -10.66 11.22
CA ILE A 82 -9.22 -11.56 10.12
C ILE A 82 -7.74 -11.48 9.83
N ASN A 83 -7.21 -12.51 9.19
CA ASN A 83 -5.85 -12.54 8.70
C ASN A 83 -5.85 -12.30 7.18
N ALA A 84 -4.82 -11.60 6.72
CA ALA A 84 -4.47 -11.47 5.31
C ALA A 84 -2.95 -11.64 5.14
N CYS A 85 -2.46 -11.47 3.93
CA CYS A 85 -1.04 -11.61 3.61
C CYS A 85 -0.40 -10.25 3.35
N ARG A 86 0.78 -10.04 3.93
CA ARG A 86 1.62 -8.86 3.69
C ARG A 86 3.06 -9.30 3.55
N GLY A 87 3.75 -8.77 2.54
CA GLY A 87 5.16 -9.06 2.39
C GLY A 87 5.77 -8.67 1.05
N HIS A 88 7.02 -9.09 0.90
CA HIS A 88 7.80 -8.92 -0.32
C HIS A 88 8.11 -10.28 -0.94
N CYS A 89 8.02 -10.35 -2.27
CA CYS A 89 8.34 -11.53 -3.06
C CYS A 89 9.25 -11.16 -4.23
N GLU A 90 10.21 -12.02 -4.53
CA GLU A 90 11.20 -11.80 -5.58
C GLU A 90 10.55 -11.89 -6.96
N SER A 91 10.86 -10.90 -7.81
CA SER A 91 10.46 -10.86 -9.21
C SER A 91 11.68 -10.66 -10.06
N GLN A 92 11.75 -11.37 -11.19
CA GLN A 92 12.92 -11.36 -12.06
C GLN A 92 12.52 -11.10 -13.52
N THR A 93 13.39 -10.39 -14.22
CA THR A 93 13.29 -10.16 -15.66
C THR A 93 14.61 -10.57 -16.31
N SER A 94 14.52 -11.40 -17.34
CA SER A 94 15.68 -11.83 -18.12
C SER A 94 15.40 -11.59 -19.61
N LEU A 95 16.48 -11.63 -20.40
CA LEU A 95 16.32 -11.73 -21.85
C LEU A 95 15.61 -13.04 -22.20
N SER A 96 14.71 -12.96 -23.16
CA SER A 96 14.01 -14.11 -23.71
C SER A 96 14.98 -15.02 -24.46
N SER A 97 14.65 -16.31 -24.52
CA SER A 97 15.40 -17.26 -25.36
C SER A 97 15.30 -16.89 -26.84
N TYR A 98 16.31 -17.27 -27.64
CA TYR A 98 16.27 -17.05 -29.09
C TYR A 98 14.99 -17.62 -29.73
N ALA A 99 14.56 -18.82 -29.31
CA ALA A 99 13.33 -19.44 -29.80
C ALA A 99 12.09 -18.58 -29.50
N THR A 100 11.99 -18.02 -28.28
CA THR A 100 10.89 -17.12 -27.89
C THR A 100 10.89 -15.84 -28.71
N VAL A 101 12.06 -15.22 -28.90
CA VAL A 101 12.20 -14.00 -29.72
C VAL A 101 11.79 -14.28 -31.17
N GLN A 102 12.27 -15.36 -31.78
CA GLN A 102 11.91 -15.73 -33.15
C GLN A 102 10.42 -16.05 -33.29
N ALA A 103 9.84 -16.81 -32.35
CA ALA A 103 8.42 -17.15 -32.36
C ALA A 103 7.52 -15.92 -32.22
N SER A 104 7.96 -14.91 -31.49
CA SER A 104 7.25 -13.63 -31.35
C SER A 104 7.51 -12.64 -32.49
N GLY A 105 8.27 -13.00 -33.53
CA GLY A 105 8.65 -12.07 -34.60
C GLY A 105 9.53 -10.91 -34.12
N GLY A 106 10.32 -11.12 -33.07
CA GLY A 106 11.19 -10.11 -32.47
C GLY A 106 10.53 -9.25 -31.38
N GLN A 107 9.26 -9.48 -31.04
CA GLN A 107 8.51 -8.62 -30.12
C GLN A 107 8.75 -8.95 -28.64
N GLN A 108 8.96 -10.22 -28.29
CA GLN A 108 9.11 -10.66 -26.90
C GLN A 108 10.58 -10.79 -26.52
N VAL A 109 11.28 -9.65 -26.44
CA VAL A 109 12.72 -9.59 -26.11
C VAL A 109 13.01 -9.91 -24.64
N TYR A 110 12.05 -9.65 -23.76
CA TYR A 110 12.16 -9.90 -22.32
C TYR A 110 11.13 -10.92 -21.84
N THR A 111 11.53 -11.72 -20.86
CA THR A 111 10.65 -12.62 -20.12
C THR A 111 10.71 -12.23 -18.65
N THR A 112 9.55 -11.93 -18.07
CA THR A 112 9.43 -11.52 -16.67
C THR A 112 8.62 -12.55 -15.90
N ARG A 113 9.09 -12.93 -14.72
CA ARG A 113 8.34 -13.70 -13.74
C ARG A 113 8.12 -12.82 -12.51
N GLY A 114 6.90 -12.30 -12.40
CA GLY A 114 6.45 -11.55 -11.23
C GLY A 114 5.92 -12.49 -10.14
N SER A 115 6.39 -12.30 -8.90
CA SER A 115 5.86 -13.01 -7.73
C SER A 115 5.21 -12.04 -6.75
N CYS A 116 4.07 -12.44 -6.20
CA CYS A 116 3.27 -11.66 -5.27
C CYS A 116 3.07 -12.45 -3.97
N CYS A 117 2.92 -11.74 -2.84
CA CYS A 117 2.58 -12.37 -1.57
C CYS A 117 1.08 -12.64 -1.53
N THR A 118 0.69 -13.91 -1.65
CA THR A 118 -0.71 -14.34 -1.78
C THR A 118 -1.12 -15.27 -0.64
N ILE A 119 -2.44 -15.48 -0.49
CA ILE A 119 -3.00 -16.43 0.46
C ILE A 119 -2.79 -17.85 -0.09
N ALA A 120 -2.04 -18.67 0.64
CA ALA A 120 -1.77 -20.06 0.25
C ALA A 120 -2.87 -21.01 0.74
N THR A 121 -3.40 -20.77 1.94
CA THR A 121 -4.53 -21.53 2.50
C THR A 121 -5.45 -20.62 3.30
N THR A 122 -6.73 -20.98 3.41
CA THR A 122 -7.73 -20.27 4.21
C THR A 122 -8.24 -21.11 5.37
N HIS A 123 -8.81 -20.45 6.37
CA HIS A 123 -9.64 -21.05 7.41
C HIS A 123 -10.89 -20.19 7.63
N GLN A 124 -11.91 -20.81 8.23
CA GLN A 124 -13.17 -20.15 8.51
C GLN A 124 -13.18 -19.45 9.87
N VAL A 125 -13.68 -18.22 9.88
CA VAL A 125 -13.92 -17.42 11.09
C VAL A 125 -15.41 -17.14 11.18
N SER A 126 -16.04 -17.65 12.23
CA SER A 126 -17.46 -17.40 12.52
C SER A 126 -17.63 -16.29 13.55
N PHE A 127 -18.61 -15.43 13.33
CA PHE A 127 -18.94 -14.33 14.23
C PHE A 127 -20.45 -14.10 14.28
N ASN A 128 -20.90 -13.55 15.41
CA ASN A 128 -22.31 -13.25 15.62
C ASN A 128 -22.58 -11.76 15.36
N VAL A 129 -23.73 -11.48 14.75
CA VAL A 129 -24.22 -10.12 14.53
C VAL A 129 -25.61 -10.00 15.15
N VAL A 130 -25.81 -8.92 15.89
CA VAL A 130 -27.10 -8.60 16.50
C VAL A 130 -27.92 -7.80 15.50
N CYS A 131 -29.08 -8.34 15.12
CA CYS A 131 -30.01 -7.73 14.20
C CYS A 131 -31.36 -7.48 14.88
N TRP A 132 -32.21 -6.69 14.22
CA TRP A 132 -33.58 -6.43 14.71
C TRP A 132 -34.38 -7.72 14.97
N ASN A 133 -34.14 -8.77 14.17
CA ASN A 133 -34.80 -10.07 14.29
C ASN A 133 -34.01 -11.10 15.12
N GLY A 134 -33.07 -10.66 15.95
CA GLY A 134 -32.27 -11.51 16.83
C GLY A 134 -30.81 -11.65 16.40
N VAL A 135 -30.11 -12.60 17.02
CA VAL A 135 -28.68 -12.86 16.76
C VAL A 135 -28.52 -13.85 15.62
N ARG A 136 -27.63 -13.53 14.67
CA ARG A 136 -27.30 -14.38 13.53
C ARG A 136 -25.81 -14.67 13.49
N THR A 137 -25.44 -15.89 13.13
CA THR A 137 -24.04 -16.30 12.95
C THR A 137 -23.69 -16.25 11.47
N TYR A 138 -22.56 -15.63 11.16
CA TYR A 138 -21.98 -15.57 9.82
C TYR A 138 -20.57 -16.15 9.85
N THR A 139 -20.14 -16.67 8.70
CA THR A 139 -18.79 -17.24 8.53
C THR A 139 -18.12 -16.57 7.35
N ILE A 140 -16.85 -16.22 7.52
CA ILE A 140 -15.99 -15.66 6.46
C ILE A 140 -14.68 -16.45 6.37
N GLU A 141 -14.09 -16.46 5.19
CA GLU A 141 -12.75 -16.99 4.97
C GLU A 141 -11.69 -15.97 5.42
N SER A 142 -10.64 -16.48 6.07
CA SER A 142 -9.51 -15.74 6.62
C SER A 142 -8.21 -16.45 6.24
N ALA A 143 -7.12 -15.73 5.99
CA ALA A 143 -5.86 -16.36 5.62
C ALA A 143 -5.34 -17.28 6.76
N ALA A 144 -5.00 -18.52 6.44
CA ALA A 144 -4.35 -19.46 7.35
C ALA A 144 -2.83 -19.50 7.13
N SER A 145 -2.38 -19.35 5.88
CA SER A 145 -0.97 -19.22 5.53
C SER A 145 -0.77 -18.34 4.30
N CYS A 146 0.44 -17.81 4.15
CA CYS A 146 0.85 -16.95 3.04
C CYS A 146 2.06 -17.54 2.34
N ALA A 147 2.17 -17.33 1.03
CA ALA A 147 3.33 -17.73 0.25
C ALA A 147 3.56 -16.78 -0.92
N CYS A 148 4.78 -16.78 -1.45
CA CYS A 148 5.06 -16.14 -2.72
C CYS A 148 4.56 -17.02 -3.86
N GLY A 149 3.58 -16.52 -4.61
CA GLY A 149 3.02 -17.15 -5.79
C GLY A 149 3.20 -16.28 -7.03
N VAL A 150 2.87 -16.81 -8.21
CA VAL A 150 2.77 -15.99 -9.42
C VAL A 150 1.69 -14.93 -9.20
N CYS A 151 1.96 -13.70 -9.61
CA CYS A 151 0.96 -12.65 -9.55
C CYS A 151 -0.20 -12.97 -10.52
N ASP A 152 -1.30 -13.49 -9.98
CA ASP A 152 -2.52 -13.69 -10.74
C ASP A 152 -3.44 -12.47 -10.56
N TYR A 153 -3.77 -11.81 -11.67
CA TYR A 153 -4.80 -10.78 -11.68
C TYR A 153 -6.17 -11.44 -11.79
N ASN A 154 -6.89 -11.56 -10.67
CA ASN A 154 -8.30 -11.95 -10.67
C ASN A 154 -9.16 -10.73 -10.28
N PRO A 155 -9.79 -10.04 -11.25
CA PRO A 155 -10.57 -8.82 -11.01
C PRO A 155 -11.85 -9.04 -10.21
#